data_AF-A0AB33BSR8-F1
#
_entry.id   AF-A0AB33BSR8-F1
#
_cell.length_a   1.000
_cell.length_b   1.000
_cell.length_c   1.000
_cell.angle_alpha   90.00
_cell.angle_beta   90.00
_cell.angle_gamma   90.00
#
_symmetry.space_group_name_H-M   'P 1'
#
loop_
_entity.id
_entity.type
_entity.pdbx_description
1 polymer ?
#
loop_
_entity_poly.entity_id
_entity_poly.type
_entity_poly.pdbx_seq_one_letter_code
_entity_poly.pdbx_strand_id
1 'polypeptide(L)' 'MKEPASYHKKKDVIEQVEKELPNIRLEFLPAYSPDYNLIELVWHSAKEYIANREFENKEELEKVVNQLLNEGGLALLDFV' A
#
# COMPACT_ATOMS: atom_id res chain seq x y z
N MET A 1 -5.54 6.73 -4.08
CA MET A 1 -4.27 7.31 -4.55
C MET A 1 -3.33 6.19 -4.96
N LYS A 2 -2.81 6.23 -6.19
CA LYS A 2 -1.77 5.30 -6.65
C LYS A 2 -0.67 6.12 -7.32
N GLU A 3 0.57 5.68 -7.16
CA GLU A 3 1.69 6.30 -7.85
C GLU A 3 1.51 6.25 -9.37
N PRO A 4 2.01 7.26 -10.10
CA PRO A 4 2.00 7.30 -11.55
C PRO A 4 3.01 6.34 -12.19
N ALA A 5 3.19 5.12 -11.66
CA ALA A 5 3.99 4.10 -12.31
C ALA A 5 3.39 3.82 -13.71
N SER A 6 4.25 3.77 -14.74
CA SER A 6 3.90 3.74 -16.17
C SER A 6 2.75 2.77 -16.53
N TYR A 7 2.65 1.62 -15.83
CA TYR A 7 1.62 0.61 -16.05
C TYR A 7 0.21 1.02 -15.60
N HIS A 8 0.07 1.93 -14.64
CA HIS A 8 -1.23 2.38 -14.11
C HIS A 8 -1.87 3.51 -14.93
N LYS A 9 -1.15 4.04 -15.92
CA LYS A 9 -1.64 5.08 -16.84
C LYS A 9 -1.98 4.56 -18.23
N LYS A 10 -1.91 3.24 -18.44
CA LYS A 10 -2.32 2.69 -19.72
C LYS A 10 -3.81 2.91 -19.89
N LYS A 11 -4.17 3.41 -21.08
CA LYS A 11 -5.53 3.86 -21.42
C LYS A 11 -6.57 2.73 -21.27
N ASP A 12 -6.19 1.50 -21.63
CA ASP A 12 -6.99 0.29 -21.47
C ASP A 12 -7.38 0.00 -20.00
N VAL A 13 -6.43 0.17 -19.07
CA VAL A 13 -6.67 -0.04 -17.63
C VAL A 13 -7.62 1.03 -17.07
N ILE A 14 -7.46 2.29 -17.49
CA ILE A 14 -8.34 3.39 -17.06
C ILE A 14 -9.76 3.17 -17.58
N GLU A 15 -9.90 2.87 -18.88
CA GLU A 15 -11.20 2.62 -19.51
C GLU A 15 -11.91 1.41 -18.89
N GLN A 16 -11.18 0.36 -18.53
CA GLN A 16 -11.74 -0.79 -17.84
C GLN A 16 -12.28 -0.42 -16.45
N VAL A 17 -11.50 0.34 -15.66
CA VAL A 17 -11.92 0.76 -14.31
C VAL A 17 -13.13 1.69 -14.37
N GLU A 18 -13.15 2.66 -15.29
CA GLU A 18 -14.29 3.57 -15.45
C GLU A 18 -15.58 2.83 -15.86
N LYS A 19 -15.44 1.78 -16.68
CA LYS A 19 -16.57 0.95 -17.11
C LYS A 19 -17.09 0.02 -16.01
N GLU A 20 -16.19 -0.64 -15.29
CA GLU A 20 -16.55 -1.67 -14.30
C GLU A 20 -16.89 -1.07 -12.93
N LEU A 21 -16.33 0.09 -12.59
CA LEU A 21 -16.43 0.73 -11.28
C LEU A 21 -16.87 2.19 -11.43
N PRO A 22 -18.07 2.47 -11.98
CA PRO A 22 -18.50 3.83 -12.31
C PRO A 22 -18.66 4.75 -11.09
N ASN A 23 -18.75 4.17 -9.89
CA ASN A 23 -18.84 4.91 -8.62
C ASN A 23 -17.47 5.19 -7.98
N ILE A 24 -16.37 4.80 -8.63
CA ILE A 24 -15.00 5.02 -8.14
C ILE A 24 -14.31 6.03 -9.06
N ARG A 25 -13.77 7.08 -8.45
CA ARG A 25 -12.95 8.07 -9.15
C ARG A 25 -11.47 7.74 -8.98
N LEU A 26 -10.74 7.68 -10.09
CA LEU A 26 -9.29 7.55 -10.09
C LEU A 26 -8.64 8.91 -9.81
N GLU A 27 -7.84 8.95 -8.73
CA GLU A 27 -7.03 10.11 -8.36
C GLU A 27 -5.54 9.78 -8.56
N PHE A 28 -4.88 10.57 -9.41
CA PHE A 28 -3.47 10.42 -9.72
C PHE A 28 -2.63 11.37 -8.87
N LEU A 29 -1.65 10.81 -8.17
CA LEU A 29 -0.68 11.59 -7.43
C LEU A 29 0.29 12.31 -8.37
N PRO A 30 0.84 13.49 -7.97
CA PRO A 30 1.97 14.08 -8.65
C PRO A 30 3.16 13.10 -8.68
N ALA A 31 4.06 13.28 -9.65
CA ALA A 31 5.27 12.46 -9.73
C ALA A 31 6.14 12.66 -8.47
N TYR A 32 6.82 11.59 -8.04
CA TYR A 32 7.76 11.61 -6.90
C TYR A 32 7.16 12.20 -5.62
N SER A 33 5.89 11.86 -5.34
CA SER A 33 5.12 12.36 -4.19
C SER A 33 4.75 11.23 -3.21
N PRO A 34 5.73 10.45 -2.70
CA PRO A 34 5.46 9.33 -1.82
C PRO A 34 4.79 9.78 -0.51
N ASP A 35 5.17 10.96 0.00
CA ASP A 35 4.62 11.53 1.25
C ASP A 35 3.10 11.79 1.18
N TYR A 36 2.54 11.91 -0.04
CA TYR A 36 1.10 12.09 -0.24
C TYR A 36 0.35 10.76 -0.32
N ASN A 37 1.05 9.63 -0.36
CA ASN A 37 0.43 8.31 -0.48
C ASN A 37 0.33 7.65 0.91
N LEU A 38 -0.89 7.56 1.45
CA LEU A 38 -1.14 6.95 2.77
C LEU A 38 -0.58 5.52 2.91
N ILE A 39 -0.38 4.79 1.81
CA ILE A 39 0.23 3.46 1.85
C ILE A 39 1.69 3.48 2.33
N GLU A 40 2.41 4.59 2.14
CA GLU A 40 3.78 4.75 2.63
C GLU A 40 3.82 4.76 4.15
N LEU A 41 2.85 5.38 4.81
CA LEU A 41 2.70 5.33 6.27
C LEU A 41 2.47 3.89 6.74
N VAL A 42 1.53 3.18 6.10
CA VAL A 42 1.25 1.77 6.42
C VAL A 42 2.51 0.91 6.28
N TRP A 43 3.25 1.05 5.19
CA TRP A 43 4.49 0.30 4.96
C TRP A 43 5.62 0.71 5.90
N HIS A 44 5.71 2.00 6.26
CA HIS A 44 6.70 2.47 7.22
C HIS A 44 6.46 1.81 8.58
N SER A 45 5.25 1.90 9.12
CA SER A 45 4.90 1.31 10.42
C SER A 45 5.06 -0.22 10.41
N ALA A 46 4.66 -0.90 9.33
CA ALA A 46 4.83 -2.35 9.21
C ALA A 46 6.31 -2.76 9.18
N LYS A 47 7.14 -2.03 8.41
CA LYS A 47 8.59 -2.30 8.36
C LYS A 47 9.28 -2.00 9.69
N GLU A 48 8.89 -0.93 10.38
CA GLU A 48 9.43 -0.59 11.69
C GLU A 48 9.16 -1.71 12.71
N TYR A 49 7.94 -2.24 12.73
CA TYR A 49 7.61 -3.43 13.52
C TYR A 49 8.54 -4.59 13.15
N ILE A 50 8.72 -4.87 11.86
CA ILE A 50 9.54 -6.00 11.39
C ILE A 50 11.06 -5.79 11.66
N ALA A 51 11.55 -4.55 11.74
CA ALA A 51 12.97 -4.18 11.61
C ALA A 51 13.96 -4.76 12.63
N ASN A 52 13.52 -5.52 13.64
CA ASN A 52 14.39 -6.14 14.64
C ASN A 52 13.96 -7.58 14.97
N ARG A 53 13.38 -8.27 13.99
CA ARG A 53 12.92 -9.65 14.12
C ARG A 53 13.59 -10.53 13.08
N GLU A 54 13.95 -11.73 13.50
CA GLU A 54 14.41 -12.78 12.60
C GLU A 54 13.26 -13.74 12.31
N PHE A 55 13.23 -14.26 11.09
CA PHE A 55 12.26 -15.25 10.63
C PHE A 55 13.03 -16.43 10.07
N GLU A 56 12.66 -17.65 10.43
CA GLU A 56 13.37 -18.85 9.99
C GLU A 56 13.10 -19.15 8.50
N ASN A 57 11.94 -18.70 8.00
CA ASN A 57 11.47 -18.96 6.65
C ASN A 57 10.52 -17.85 6.17
N LYS A 58 10.16 -17.93 4.88
CA LYS A 58 9.28 -16.96 4.22
C LYS A 58 7.86 -17.03 4.79
N GLU A 59 7.39 -18.23 5.13
CA GLU A 59 6.02 -18.46 5.62
C GLU A 59 5.76 -17.75 6.95
N GLU A 60 6.77 -17.67 7.82
CA GLU A 60 6.70 -16.91 9.06
C GLU A 60 6.60 -15.41 8.83
N LEU A 61 7.41 -14.87 7.92
CA LEU A 61 7.31 -13.47 7.53
C LEU A 61 5.92 -13.18 6.93
N GLU A 62 5.42 -14.05 6.07
CA GLU A 62 4.10 -13.91 5.44
C GLU A 62 2.96 -13.91 6.47
N LYS A 63 3.03 -14.78 7.49
CA LYS A 63 2.06 -14.77 8.60
C LYS A 63 2.07 -13.44 9.34
N VAL A 64 3.24 -12.91 9.66
CA VAL A 64 3.35 -11.62 10.36
C VAL A 64 2.83 -10.48 9.48
N VAL A 65 3.16 -10.45 8.20
CA VAL A 65 2.65 -9.42 7.27
C VAL A 65 1.13 -9.49 7.15
N ASN A 66 0.54 -10.69 7.07
CA ASN A 66 -0.91 -10.86 7.05
C ASN A 66 -1.57 -10.37 8.34
N GLN A 67 -1.01 -10.73 9.50
CA GLN A 67 -1.50 -10.27 10.79
C GLN A 67 -1.53 -8.74 10.87
N LEU A 68 -0.46 -8.08 10.42
CA LEU A 68 -0.34 -6.63 10.46
C LEU A 68 -1.33 -5.96 9.49
N LEU A 69 -1.34 -6.38 8.23
CA LEU A 69 -1.99 -5.63 7.15
C LEU A 69 -3.44 -6.04 6.89
N ASN A 70 -3.82 -7.28 7.25
CA ASN A 70 -5.13 -7.86 6.91
C ASN A 70 -5.98 -8.19 8.14
N GLU A 71 -5.36 -8.44 9.29
CA GLU A 71 -6.07 -8.87 10.52
C GLU A 71 -6.18 -7.74 11.57
N GLY A 72 -5.82 -6.51 11.21
CA GLY A 72 -5.89 -5.35 12.11
C GLY A 72 -4.81 -5.32 13.19
N GLY A 73 -3.72 -6.09 13.02
CA GLY A 73 -2.61 -6.14 13.97
C GLY A 73 -1.67 -4.93 13.91
N LEU A 74 -1.79 -4.08 12.89
CA LEU A 74 -0.97 -2.87 12.75
C LEU A 74 -1.60 -1.69 13.50
N ALA A 75 -0.93 -1.23 14.56
CA ALA A 75 -1.17 0.09 15.12
C ALA A 75 -0.39 1.12 14.31
N LEU A 76 -1.09 2.11 13.74
CA LEU A 76 -0.43 3.28 13.18
C LEU A 76 0.01 4.15 14.35
N LEU A 77 1.32 4.35 14.49
CA LEU A 77 1.83 5.31 15.44
C LEU A 77 1.52 6.70 14.87
N ASP A 78 0.62 7.44 15.53
CA ASP A 78 0.39 8.85 15.24
C ASP A 78 1.73 9.58 15.44
N PHE A 79 2.19 10.29 14.40
CA PHE A 79 3.30 11.22 14.55
C PHE A 79 2.88 12.34 15.49
N VAL A 80 3.47 12.38 16.69
CA VAL A 80 3.60 13.62 17.49
C VAL A 80 4.70 14.47 16.88
#